data_AF-A0A9W8WIY6-F1
#
_entry.id   AF-A0A9W8WIY6-F1
#
_cell.length_a   1.000
_cell.length_b   1.000
_cell.length_c   1.000
_cell.angle_alpha   90.00
_cell.angle_beta   90.00
_cell.angle_gamma   90.00
#
_symmetry.space_group_name_H-M   'P 1'
#
loop_
_entity.id
_entity.type
_entity.pdbx_description
1 polymer ?
#
loop_
_entity_poly.entity_id
_entity_poly.type
_entity_poly.pdbx_seq_one_letter_code
_entity_poly.pdbx_strand_id
1 'polypeptide(L)'
;MAEPIVVVTINYRLNMFAFGDSDSERNLALKDQRLALEFVKTHISGFGGDPDNITIAGESAGAVYCHAHLLIGSPVRQCILQSGTLHLSPPQPRTTAEHLINKVSNELSQLGGWTLRDAPVPKLLEALEILGLGSFYLQIEETLEGWEERIGDHFQRVLIGDTEYESVLWRNGIESLSPEYICDAFNSAGEAAPALKKQYGIVAGRPVSCKLGALDLLNDARFSLPINMFVDRCEQAKRPCFRFLVDQPNPWQSSSRAHHGVDLVYLFNRYDLSHNHPAQEIARSMQEKWIEFIRGKDPWKPGEAFAFGPFGESGLLSPRGLDARRRQQHVAALDGLGSQKVNAIVAKLAAGRASLLN
;
A
#
# COMPACT_ATOMS: atom_id res chain seq x y z
N MET A 1 29.39 19.50 2.72
CA MET A 1 28.41 19.99 1.72
C MET A 1 27.30 18.96 1.62
N ALA A 2 26.04 19.35 1.48
CA ALA A 2 24.96 18.38 1.27
C ALA A 2 25.15 17.70 -0.09
N GLU A 3 25.16 16.37 -0.12
CA GLU A 3 25.27 15.60 -1.37
C GLU A 3 23.91 15.57 -2.08
N PRO A 4 23.76 16.13 -3.28
CA PRO A 4 22.47 16.18 -3.97
C PRO A 4 21.95 14.75 -4.27
N ILE A 5 20.63 14.61 -4.35
CA ILE A 5 19.96 13.40 -4.85
C ILE A 5 19.37 13.70 -6.23
N VAL A 6 19.33 12.68 -7.11
CA VAL A 6 18.61 12.77 -8.38
C VAL A 6 17.27 12.06 -8.22
N VAL A 7 16.17 12.78 -8.46
CA VAL A 7 14.82 12.22 -8.40
C VAL A 7 14.34 11.93 -9.81
N VAL A 8 13.91 10.68 -10.05
CA VAL A 8 13.31 10.24 -11.31
C VAL A 8 11.88 9.79 -11.03
N THR A 9 10.91 10.39 -11.73
CA THR A 9 9.50 9.98 -11.70
C THR A 9 9.13 9.38 -13.04
N ILE A 10 8.43 8.26 -13.04
CA ILE A 10 8.08 7.52 -14.25
C ILE A 10 6.57 7.38 -14.38
N ASN A 11 6.10 7.35 -15.62
CA ASN A 11 4.76 6.90 -15.95
C ASN A 11 4.82 5.44 -16.37
N TYR A 12 3.78 4.67 -16.07
CA TYR A 12 3.61 3.29 -16.51
C TYR A 12 2.13 3.07 -16.84
N ARG A 13 1.80 2.04 -17.63
CA ARG A 13 0.41 1.74 -17.96
C ARG A 13 -0.39 1.43 -16.69
N LEU A 14 -1.67 1.78 -16.69
CA LEU A 14 -2.58 1.52 -15.56
C LEU A 14 -3.80 0.69 -16.01
N ASN A 15 -4.51 0.14 -15.02
CA ASN A 15 -5.81 -0.51 -15.22
C ASN A 15 -5.71 -1.68 -16.23
N MET A 16 -6.77 -1.96 -17.00
CA MET A 16 -6.81 -3.05 -17.98
C MET A 16 -5.69 -2.96 -19.03
N PHE A 17 -5.19 -1.76 -19.34
CA PHE A 17 -4.04 -1.55 -20.23
C PHE A 17 -2.73 -2.11 -19.68
N ALA A 18 -2.64 -2.26 -18.36
CA ALA A 18 -1.46 -2.73 -17.64
C ALA A 18 -1.57 -4.19 -17.20
N PHE A 19 -2.79 -4.73 -17.18
CA PHE A 19 -3.06 -6.05 -16.65
C PHE A 19 -2.48 -7.13 -17.57
N GLY A 20 -2.79 -7.02 -18.86
CA GLY A 20 -2.37 -7.99 -19.88
C GLY A 20 -3.33 -9.16 -20.07
N ASP A 21 -3.47 -9.63 -21.30
CA ASP A 21 -4.49 -10.60 -21.73
C ASP A 21 -3.93 -11.98 -22.14
N SER A 22 -2.61 -12.16 -22.10
CA SER A 22 -1.93 -13.37 -22.57
C SER A 22 -0.72 -13.73 -21.73
N ASP A 23 -0.20 -14.95 -21.92
CA ASP A 23 0.96 -15.45 -21.18
C ASP A 23 2.21 -14.59 -21.41
N SER A 24 2.45 -14.15 -22.63
CA SER A 24 3.58 -13.28 -22.98
C SER A 24 3.38 -11.82 -22.54
N GLU A 25 2.13 -11.37 -22.42
CA GLU A 25 1.80 -9.95 -22.21
C GLU A 25 1.10 -9.64 -20.89
N ARG A 26 1.30 -10.42 -19.82
CA ARG A 26 0.85 -10.09 -18.46
C ARG A 26 1.77 -9.09 -17.73
N ASN A 27 1.25 -8.44 -16.69
CA ASN A 27 1.99 -7.54 -15.78
C ASN A 27 2.72 -6.40 -16.51
N LEU A 28 2.06 -5.79 -17.49
CA LEU A 28 2.65 -4.77 -18.36
C LEU A 28 3.11 -3.52 -17.59
N ALA A 29 2.40 -3.12 -16.53
CA ALA A 29 2.88 -2.07 -15.62
C ALA A 29 4.26 -2.40 -15.01
N LEU A 30 4.42 -3.63 -14.52
CA LEU A 30 5.67 -4.07 -13.89
C LEU A 30 6.81 -4.12 -14.93
N LYS A 31 6.50 -4.51 -16.16
CA LYS A 31 7.44 -4.50 -17.30
C LYS A 31 7.82 -3.07 -17.70
N ASP A 32 6.87 -2.13 -17.73
CA ASP A 32 7.13 -0.71 -18.01
C ASP A 32 8.07 -0.12 -16.95
N GLN A 33 7.79 -0.37 -15.66
CA GLN A 33 8.62 0.09 -14.57
C GLN A 33 10.01 -0.54 -14.60
N ARG A 34 10.11 -1.85 -14.92
CA ARG A 34 11.41 -2.52 -15.09
C ARG A 34 12.21 -1.87 -16.21
N LEU A 35 11.60 -1.65 -17.37
CA LEU A 35 12.26 -0.99 -18.51
C LEU A 35 12.78 0.39 -18.12
N ALA A 36 12.00 1.16 -17.37
CA ALA A 36 12.42 2.46 -16.87
C ALA A 36 13.59 2.36 -15.87
N LEU A 37 13.60 1.35 -14.99
CA LEU A 37 14.73 1.10 -14.08
C LEU A 37 16.01 0.72 -14.82
N GLU A 38 15.92 -0.11 -15.86
CA GLU A 38 17.07 -0.45 -16.71
C GLU A 38 17.58 0.78 -17.48
N PHE A 39 16.67 1.65 -17.94
CA PHE A 39 17.02 2.92 -18.56
C PHE A 39 17.76 3.84 -17.57
N VAL A 40 17.25 3.98 -16.34
CA VAL A 40 17.91 4.75 -15.27
C VAL A 40 19.28 4.15 -14.97
N LYS A 41 19.39 2.83 -14.76
CA LYS A 41 20.65 2.14 -14.52
C LYS A 41 21.69 2.42 -15.61
N THR A 42 21.25 2.48 -16.87
CA THR A 42 22.13 2.70 -18.03
C THR A 42 22.53 4.16 -18.22
N HIS A 43 21.65 5.11 -17.91
CA HIS A 43 21.82 6.51 -18.33
C HIS A 43 21.95 7.54 -17.21
N ILE A 44 21.66 7.20 -15.95
CA ILE A 44 21.57 8.20 -14.87
C ILE A 44 22.91 8.91 -14.57
N SER A 45 24.05 8.27 -14.89
CA SER A 45 25.37 8.90 -14.77
C SER A 45 25.50 10.18 -15.60
N GLY A 46 24.80 10.26 -16.75
CA GLY A 46 24.76 11.48 -17.59
C GLY A 46 24.04 12.66 -16.92
N PHE A 47 23.24 12.39 -15.89
CA PHE A 47 22.53 13.38 -15.07
C PHE A 47 23.21 13.59 -13.70
N GLY A 48 24.39 13.01 -13.49
CA GLY A 48 25.12 13.09 -12.21
C GLY A 48 24.61 12.15 -11.11
N GLY A 49 23.75 11.19 -11.44
CA GLY A 49 23.32 10.16 -10.50
C GLY A 49 24.27 8.95 -10.48
N ASP A 50 24.22 8.18 -9.40
CA ASP A 50 25.00 6.95 -9.25
C ASP A 50 24.15 5.73 -9.69
N PRO A 51 24.51 5.04 -10.78
CA PRO A 51 23.77 3.87 -11.25
C PRO A 51 23.84 2.69 -10.26
N ASP A 52 24.82 2.63 -9.36
CA ASP A 52 24.97 1.57 -8.35
C ASP A 52 24.27 1.88 -7.02
N ASN A 53 23.67 3.08 -6.91
CA ASN A 53 22.90 3.50 -5.75
C ASN A 53 21.47 3.95 -6.12
N ILE A 54 20.70 3.03 -6.71
CA ILE A 54 19.30 3.27 -7.06
C ILE A 54 18.40 2.87 -5.87
N THR A 55 17.61 3.83 -5.38
CA THR A 55 16.53 3.59 -4.41
C THR A 55 15.19 3.65 -5.14
N ILE A 56 14.43 2.55 -5.15
CA ILE A 56 13.06 2.57 -5.63
C ILE A 56 12.12 2.94 -4.48
N ALA A 57 11.15 3.81 -4.73
CA ALA A 57 10.21 4.28 -3.72
C ALA A 57 8.81 4.39 -4.32
N GLY A 58 7.80 4.02 -3.53
CA GLY A 58 6.42 4.12 -3.95
C GLY A 58 5.48 4.24 -2.76
N GLU A 59 4.31 4.77 -3.04
CA GLU A 59 3.20 4.91 -2.09
C GLU A 59 1.99 4.11 -2.58
N SER A 60 1.27 3.47 -1.65
CA SER A 60 0.08 2.67 -1.94
C SER A 60 0.35 1.60 -3.01
N ALA A 61 -0.36 1.63 -4.14
CA ALA A 61 -0.11 0.74 -5.27
C ALA A 61 1.33 0.83 -5.80
N GLY A 62 1.97 2.00 -5.75
CA GLY A 62 3.38 2.16 -6.09
C GLY A 62 4.30 1.34 -5.16
N ALA A 63 4.01 1.29 -3.86
CA ALA A 63 4.74 0.45 -2.92
C ALA A 63 4.52 -1.05 -3.20
N VAL A 64 3.32 -1.45 -3.62
CA VAL A 64 3.04 -2.83 -4.07
C VAL A 64 3.95 -3.22 -5.24
N TYR A 65 4.08 -2.36 -6.25
CA TYR A 65 5.01 -2.59 -7.36
C TYR A 65 6.48 -2.57 -6.91
N CYS A 66 6.86 -1.68 -5.99
CA CYS A 66 8.21 -1.65 -5.44
C CYS A 66 8.56 -2.97 -4.76
N HIS A 67 7.64 -3.56 -3.99
CA HIS A 67 7.81 -4.90 -3.43
C HIS A 67 7.93 -5.95 -4.55
N ALA A 68 7.09 -5.93 -5.59
CA ALA A 68 7.26 -6.84 -6.73
C ALA A 68 8.65 -6.73 -7.38
N HIS A 69 9.20 -5.52 -7.52
CA HIS A 69 10.56 -5.31 -8.03
C HIS A 69 11.65 -5.97 -7.19
N LEU A 70 11.45 -6.09 -5.87
CA LEU A 70 12.34 -6.84 -4.98
C LEU A 70 12.33 -8.35 -5.24
N LEU A 71 11.26 -8.89 -5.83
CA LEU A 71 11.16 -10.32 -6.12
C LEU A 71 11.66 -10.67 -7.53
N ILE A 72 11.49 -9.76 -8.49
CA ILE A 72 11.84 -10.03 -9.89
C ILE A 72 13.28 -9.67 -10.28
N GLY A 73 14.14 -9.25 -9.34
CA GLY A 73 15.54 -8.95 -9.65
C GLY A 73 15.73 -7.67 -10.47
N SER A 74 15.06 -6.58 -10.08
CA SER A 74 15.25 -5.28 -10.76
C SER A 74 16.53 -4.59 -10.29
N PRO A 75 17.13 -3.66 -11.08
CA PRO A 75 18.43 -3.07 -10.76
C PRO A 75 18.30 -1.97 -9.68
N VAL A 76 17.91 -2.37 -8.47
CA VAL A 76 17.68 -1.48 -7.32
C VAL A 76 18.55 -1.94 -6.15
N ARG A 77 19.16 -0.98 -5.45
CA ARG A 77 19.98 -1.24 -4.26
C ARG A 77 19.12 -1.35 -3.00
N GLN A 78 18.08 -0.53 -2.91
CA GLN A 78 17.26 -0.39 -1.70
C GLN A 78 15.85 0.10 -2.06
N CYS A 79 14.92 -0.04 -1.13
CA CYS A 79 13.50 0.19 -1.38
C CYS A 79 12.81 0.96 -0.25
N ILE A 80 11.87 1.83 -0.61
CA ILE A 80 11.00 2.55 0.31
C ILE A 80 9.55 2.17 -0.01
N LEU A 81 8.85 1.62 0.99
CA LEU A 81 7.48 1.12 0.89
C LEU A 81 6.56 1.98 1.78
N GLN A 82 5.85 2.93 1.19
CA GLN A 82 4.89 3.78 1.90
C GLN A 82 3.48 3.21 1.73
N SER A 83 2.87 2.75 2.81
CA SER A 83 1.47 2.33 2.85
C SER A 83 1.11 1.23 1.83
N GLY A 84 2.02 0.29 1.54
CA GLY A 84 1.71 -0.81 0.64
C GLY A 84 2.77 -1.90 0.53
N THR A 85 2.30 -3.13 0.32
CA THR A 85 3.11 -4.34 0.05
C THR A 85 2.28 -5.31 -0.81
N LEU A 86 2.88 -6.33 -1.40
CA LEU A 86 2.14 -7.43 -2.04
C LEU A 86 1.11 -8.10 -1.09
N HIS A 87 1.29 -8.07 0.23
CA HIS A 87 0.28 -8.58 1.16
C HIS A 87 -0.99 -7.72 1.22
N LEU A 88 -0.92 -6.42 0.92
CA LEU A 88 -2.09 -5.53 0.76
C LEU A 88 -2.85 -5.84 -0.55
N SER A 89 -2.10 -6.10 -1.63
CA SER A 89 -2.63 -6.32 -2.98
C SER A 89 -1.87 -7.47 -3.66
N PRO A 90 -2.25 -8.73 -3.37
CA PRO A 90 -1.49 -9.88 -3.82
C PRO A 90 -1.63 -10.11 -5.33
N PRO A 91 -0.59 -10.66 -6.00
CA PRO A 91 -0.71 -11.16 -7.35
C PRO A 91 -1.84 -12.19 -7.45
N GLN A 92 -2.67 -12.07 -8.47
CA GLN A 92 -3.87 -12.88 -8.65
C GLN A 92 -3.53 -14.22 -9.30
N PRO A 93 -4.18 -15.32 -8.86
CA PRO A 93 -4.11 -16.58 -9.57
C PRO A 93 -4.51 -16.42 -11.03
N ARG A 94 -3.85 -17.20 -11.90
CA ARG A 94 -4.07 -17.16 -13.35
C ARG A 94 -5.56 -17.32 -13.71
N THR A 95 -6.26 -18.23 -13.07
CA THR A 95 -7.70 -18.47 -13.29
C THR A 95 -8.57 -17.26 -12.94
N THR A 96 -8.23 -16.52 -11.88
CA THR A 96 -8.92 -15.29 -11.51
C THR A 96 -8.65 -14.19 -12.53
N ALA A 97 -7.41 -14.06 -12.99
CA ALA A 97 -7.05 -13.10 -14.02
C ALA A 97 -7.78 -13.37 -15.34
N GLU A 98 -7.77 -14.62 -15.82
CA GLU A 98 -8.47 -15.07 -17.03
C GLU A 98 -9.98 -14.79 -16.93
N HIS A 99 -10.59 -15.02 -15.77
CA HIS A 99 -12.00 -14.70 -15.56
C HIS A 99 -12.31 -13.20 -15.68
N LEU A 100 -11.44 -12.34 -15.14
CA LEU A 100 -11.58 -10.88 -15.27
C LEU A 100 -11.41 -10.43 -16.73
N ILE A 101 -10.39 -10.95 -17.42
CA ILE A 101 -10.14 -10.68 -18.85
C ILE A 101 -11.36 -11.06 -19.68
N ASN A 102 -11.90 -12.26 -19.47
CA ASN A 102 -13.08 -12.75 -20.20
C ASN A 102 -14.33 -11.91 -19.93
N LYS A 103 -14.54 -11.45 -18.69
CA LYS A 103 -15.65 -10.54 -18.37
C LYS A 103 -15.57 -9.24 -19.17
N VAL A 104 -14.41 -8.59 -19.17
CA VAL A 104 -14.21 -7.34 -19.92
C VAL A 104 -14.33 -7.58 -21.42
N SER A 105 -13.76 -8.66 -21.94
CA SER A 105 -13.86 -9.01 -23.36
C SER A 105 -15.30 -9.28 -23.80
N ASN A 106 -16.10 -9.94 -22.97
CA ASN A 106 -17.51 -10.20 -23.28
C ASN A 106 -18.33 -8.90 -23.28
N GLU A 107 -18.09 -8.01 -22.33
CA GLU A 107 -18.78 -6.71 -22.26
C GLU A 107 -18.45 -5.83 -23.48
N LEU A 108 -17.17 -5.76 -23.87
CA LEU A 108 -16.73 -5.04 -25.07
C LEU A 108 -17.39 -5.57 -26.36
N SER A 109 -17.51 -6.90 -26.46
CA SER A 109 -18.20 -7.55 -27.57
C SER A 109 -19.69 -7.15 -27.63
N GLN A 110 -20.35 -7.03 -26.48
CA GLN A 110 -21.74 -6.57 -26.40
C GLN A 110 -21.91 -5.08 -26.73
N LEU A 111 -20.96 -4.22 -26.32
CA LEU A 111 -21.02 -2.77 -26.55
C LEU A 111 -20.76 -2.35 -28.01
N GLY A 112 -20.24 -3.24 -28.86
CA GLY A 112 -20.02 -2.91 -30.26
C GLY A 112 -19.16 -3.89 -31.06
N GLY A 113 -19.05 -5.15 -30.63
CA GLY A 113 -18.22 -6.16 -31.30
C GLY A 113 -16.72 -5.93 -31.15
N TRP A 114 -16.30 -5.21 -30.11
CA TRP A 114 -14.89 -4.89 -29.87
C TRP A 114 -14.18 -6.03 -29.14
N THR A 115 -12.88 -6.15 -29.40
CA THR A 115 -11.93 -6.96 -28.63
C THR A 115 -11.14 -6.06 -27.67
N LEU A 116 -10.38 -6.67 -26.76
CA LEU A 116 -9.47 -5.92 -25.88
C LEU A 116 -8.39 -5.13 -26.64
N ARG A 117 -8.03 -5.54 -27.87
CA ARG A 117 -6.93 -4.94 -28.64
C ARG A 117 -7.37 -3.79 -29.55
N ASP A 118 -8.61 -3.80 -30.01
CA ASP A 118 -9.13 -2.82 -30.97
C ASP A 118 -10.23 -1.91 -30.40
N ALA A 119 -10.73 -2.18 -29.19
CA ALA A 119 -11.67 -1.31 -28.51
C ALA A 119 -11.10 0.12 -28.36
N PRO A 120 -11.86 1.16 -28.77
CA PRO A 120 -11.53 2.53 -28.42
C PRO A 120 -11.47 2.69 -26.89
N VAL A 121 -10.51 3.48 -26.39
CA VAL A 121 -10.36 3.73 -24.94
C VAL A 121 -11.67 4.08 -24.24
N PRO A 122 -12.55 4.96 -24.76
CA PRO A 122 -13.84 5.24 -24.11
C PRO A 122 -14.73 4.01 -23.96
N LYS A 123 -14.71 3.08 -24.92
CA LYS A 123 -15.50 1.83 -24.86
C LYS A 123 -14.94 0.84 -23.86
N LEU A 124 -13.61 0.77 -23.74
CA LEU A 124 -13.00 -0.01 -22.67
C LEU A 124 -13.37 0.54 -21.29
N LEU A 125 -13.31 1.87 -21.10
CA LEU A 125 -13.67 2.50 -19.83
C LEU A 125 -15.17 2.30 -19.51
N GLU A 126 -16.06 2.43 -20.50
CA GLU A 126 -17.49 2.15 -20.38
C GLU A 126 -17.74 0.70 -19.92
N ALA A 127 -17.06 -0.28 -20.52
CA ALA A 127 -17.15 -1.68 -20.10
C ALA A 127 -16.69 -1.88 -18.65
N LEU A 128 -15.59 -1.26 -18.25
CA LEU A 128 -15.09 -1.34 -16.87
C LEU A 128 -16.07 -0.71 -15.87
N GLU A 129 -16.69 0.41 -16.24
CA GLU A 129 -17.70 1.09 -15.43
C GLU A 129 -18.95 0.23 -15.25
N ILE A 130 -19.50 -0.34 -16.33
CA ILE A 130 -20.65 -1.25 -16.30
C ILE A 130 -20.38 -2.46 -15.40
N LEU A 131 -19.17 -3.01 -15.47
CA LEU A 131 -18.75 -4.16 -14.67
C LEU A 131 -18.38 -3.80 -13.22
N GLY A 132 -18.30 -2.50 -12.88
CA GLY A 132 -17.83 -2.03 -11.58
C GLY A 132 -16.37 -2.38 -11.28
N LEU A 133 -15.53 -2.51 -12.31
CA LEU A 133 -14.12 -2.90 -12.19
C LEU A 133 -13.22 -1.65 -12.18
N GLY A 134 -12.85 -1.20 -10.98
CA GLY A 134 -12.02 -0.01 -10.79
C GLY A 134 -10.51 -0.26 -10.66
N SER A 135 -10.07 -1.51 -10.44
CA SER A 135 -8.66 -1.80 -10.19
C SER A 135 -8.27 -3.20 -10.66
N PHE A 136 -7.06 -3.30 -11.21
CA PHE A 136 -6.45 -4.54 -11.66
C PHE A 136 -5.12 -4.71 -10.95
N TYR A 137 -4.90 -5.92 -10.42
CA TYR A 137 -3.74 -6.24 -9.61
C TYR A 137 -2.70 -6.99 -10.44
N LEU A 138 -1.52 -7.26 -9.86
CA LEU A 138 -0.55 -8.14 -10.51
C LEU A 138 -1.16 -9.52 -10.75
N GLN A 139 -0.62 -10.24 -11.73
CA GLN A 139 -0.92 -11.66 -12.00
C GLN A 139 0.26 -12.51 -11.52
N ILE A 140 -0.02 -13.70 -10.99
CA ILE A 140 1.04 -14.69 -10.75
C ILE A 140 1.68 -15.06 -12.10
N GLU A 141 3.00 -14.93 -12.15
CA GLU A 141 3.88 -15.37 -13.23
C GLU A 141 5.11 -16.03 -12.61
N GLU A 142 5.95 -16.70 -13.41
CA GLU A 142 7.12 -17.44 -12.92
C GLU A 142 7.98 -16.65 -11.92
N THR A 143 8.23 -15.37 -12.20
CA THR A 143 9.04 -14.49 -11.34
C THR A 143 8.37 -14.14 -10.01
N LEU A 144 7.06 -14.35 -9.87
CA LEU A 144 6.22 -14.08 -8.70
C LEU A 144 5.64 -15.35 -8.06
N GLU A 145 5.99 -16.54 -8.52
CA GLU A 145 5.60 -17.79 -7.83
C GLU A 145 6.21 -17.87 -6.43
N GLY A 146 5.43 -18.35 -5.45
CA GLY A 146 5.84 -18.41 -4.04
C GLY A 146 6.30 -17.06 -3.47
N TRP A 147 5.74 -15.94 -3.97
CA TRP A 147 6.11 -14.60 -3.50
C TRP A 147 5.91 -14.43 -1.99
N GLU A 148 4.94 -15.13 -1.40
CA GLU A 148 4.64 -15.11 0.02
C GLU A 148 5.81 -15.57 0.89
N GLU A 149 6.66 -16.43 0.34
CA GLU A 149 7.81 -17.05 1.01
C GLU A 149 9.14 -16.37 0.69
N ARG A 150 9.15 -15.46 -0.28
CA ARG A 150 10.36 -14.79 -0.77
C ARG A 150 10.42 -13.36 -0.27
N ILE A 151 11.66 -12.88 -0.11
CA ILE A 151 11.93 -11.47 0.16
C ILE A 151 12.70 -10.80 -0.99
N GLY A 152 13.46 -11.58 -1.77
CA GLY A 152 14.42 -11.08 -2.75
C GLY A 152 15.86 -11.06 -2.21
N ASP A 153 16.85 -11.34 -3.04
CA ASP A 153 18.25 -11.47 -2.66
C ASP A 153 19.11 -10.24 -3.06
N HIS A 154 18.76 -9.55 -4.14
CA HIS A 154 19.58 -8.52 -4.80
C HIS A 154 19.60 -7.13 -4.15
N PHE A 155 18.56 -6.72 -3.43
CA PHE A 155 18.54 -5.43 -2.73
C PHE A 155 19.21 -5.56 -1.36
N GLN A 156 19.49 -4.46 -0.66
CA GLN A 156 20.24 -4.46 0.59
C GLN A 156 19.36 -4.21 1.81
N ARG A 157 18.37 -3.31 1.70
CA ARG A 157 17.59 -2.81 2.85
C ARG A 157 16.29 -2.14 2.44
N VAL A 158 15.36 -2.05 3.39
CA VAL A 158 14.02 -1.48 3.19
C VAL A 158 13.66 -0.46 4.27
N LEU A 159 13.06 0.64 3.86
CA LEU A 159 12.32 1.56 4.72
C LEU A 159 10.82 1.34 4.47
N ILE A 160 10.02 1.04 5.49
CA ILE A 160 8.60 0.70 5.33
C ILE A 160 7.75 1.37 6.41
N GLY A 161 6.54 1.80 6.05
CA GLY A 161 5.64 2.40 7.04
C GLY A 161 4.23 2.65 6.52
N ASP A 162 3.38 3.12 7.43
CA ASP A 162 1.98 3.49 7.20
C ASP A 162 1.62 4.80 7.91
N THR A 163 0.48 5.35 7.52
CA THR A 163 -0.18 6.47 8.19
C THR A 163 -1.16 5.97 9.25
N GLU A 164 -1.54 6.84 10.20
CA GLU A 164 -2.43 6.51 11.31
C GLU A 164 -3.86 6.11 10.86
N TYR A 165 -4.35 6.72 9.77
CA TYR A 165 -5.73 6.63 9.34
C TYR A 165 -5.84 6.28 7.85
N GLU A 166 -5.25 5.15 7.47
CA GLU A 166 -5.30 4.60 6.11
C GLU A 166 -6.72 4.25 5.68
N SER A 167 -7.53 3.76 6.62
CA SER A 167 -8.92 3.37 6.38
C SER A 167 -9.85 4.53 5.96
N VAL A 168 -9.36 5.78 5.94
CA VAL A 168 -10.07 6.92 5.35
C VAL A 168 -10.62 6.59 3.96
N LEU A 169 -9.91 5.74 3.20
CA LEU A 169 -10.28 5.29 1.86
C LEU A 169 -11.69 4.70 1.79
N TRP A 170 -12.19 4.13 2.89
CA TRP A 170 -13.53 3.53 2.96
C TRP A 170 -14.50 4.31 3.85
N ARG A 171 -14.15 5.50 4.33
CA ARG A 171 -14.97 6.25 5.30
C ARG A 171 -16.40 6.47 4.81
N ASN A 172 -16.59 7.10 3.65
CA ASN A 172 -17.93 7.35 3.11
C ASN A 172 -18.68 6.03 2.81
N GLY A 173 -17.96 5.00 2.36
CA GLY A 173 -18.49 3.65 2.17
C GLY A 173 -19.07 3.05 3.45
N ILE A 174 -18.28 3.01 4.52
CA ILE A 174 -18.71 2.52 5.83
C ILE A 174 -19.83 3.37 6.42
N GLU A 175 -19.80 4.69 6.23
CA GLU A 175 -20.86 5.59 6.70
C GLU A 175 -22.24 5.25 6.09
N SER A 176 -22.28 4.71 4.88
CA SER A 176 -23.51 4.26 4.23
C SER A 176 -24.05 2.91 4.72
N LEU A 177 -23.26 2.13 5.47
CA LEU A 177 -23.66 0.80 5.93
C LEU A 177 -24.48 0.86 7.21
N SER A 178 -25.46 -0.04 7.33
CA SER A 178 -26.19 -0.21 8.59
C SER A 178 -25.33 -0.93 9.65
N PRO A 179 -25.50 -0.64 10.94
CA PRO A 179 -24.81 -1.35 12.02
C PRO A 179 -25.05 -2.87 11.99
N GLU A 180 -26.23 -3.32 11.55
CA GLU A 180 -26.59 -4.73 11.41
C GLU A 180 -25.75 -5.39 10.31
N TYR A 181 -25.58 -4.72 9.17
CA TYR A 181 -24.73 -5.21 8.09
C TYR A 181 -23.26 -5.31 8.53
N ILE A 182 -22.75 -4.30 9.24
CA ILE A 182 -21.40 -4.35 9.81
C ILE A 182 -21.27 -5.52 10.80
N CYS A 183 -22.26 -5.72 11.68
CA CYS A 183 -22.28 -6.87 12.58
C CYS A 183 -22.31 -8.20 11.82
N ASP A 184 -23.05 -8.29 10.72
CA ASP A 184 -23.08 -9.48 9.86
C ASP A 184 -21.74 -9.71 9.16
N ALA A 185 -21.06 -8.65 8.73
CA ALA A 185 -19.74 -8.77 8.12
C ALA A 185 -18.74 -9.45 9.07
N PHE A 186 -18.76 -9.07 10.35
CA PHE A 186 -17.90 -9.70 11.37
C PHE A 186 -18.27 -11.17 11.68
N ASN A 187 -19.48 -11.64 11.35
CA ASN A 187 -19.84 -13.06 11.50
C ASN A 187 -19.02 -13.96 10.56
N SER A 188 -18.43 -13.41 9.49
CA SER A 188 -17.52 -14.15 8.61
C SER A 188 -16.25 -14.65 9.32
N ALA A 189 -15.96 -14.18 10.55
CA ALA A 189 -14.91 -14.75 11.40
C ALA A 189 -15.25 -16.16 11.96
N GLY A 190 -16.50 -16.62 11.82
CA GLY A 190 -16.96 -17.89 12.39
C GLY A 190 -16.97 -17.86 13.91
N GLU A 191 -16.43 -18.89 14.56
CA GLU A 191 -16.38 -19.01 16.03
C GLU A 191 -15.64 -17.86 16.72
N ALA A 192 -14.71 -17.20 16.02
CA ALA A 192 -13.98 -16.04 16.54
C ALA A 192 -14.81 -14.74 16.52
N ALA A 193 -15.98 -14.72 15.86
CA ALA A 193 -16.77 -13.50 15.68
C ALA A 193 -17.14 -12.79 17.00
N PRO A 194 -17.56 -13.47 18.09
CA PRO A 194 -17.86 -12.76 19.34
C PRO A 194 -16.65 -12.04 19.93
N ALA A 195 -15.47 -12.67 19.91
CA ALA A 195 -14.23 -12.07 20.40
C ALA A 195 -13.80 -10.89 19.52
N LEU A 196 -13.84 -11.07 18.20
CA LEU A 196 -13.46 -10.03 17.24
C LEU A 196 -14.39 -8.81 17.32
N LYS A 197 -15.72 -9.04 17.41
CA LYS A 197 -16.70 -7.96 17.61
C LYS A 197 -16.45 -7.19 18.89
N LYS A 198 -16.15 -7.89 20.00
CA LYS A 198 -15.81 -7.24 21.27
C LYS A 198 -14.55 -6.39 21.12
N GLN A 199 -13.53 -6.90 20.45
CA GLN A 199 -12.24 -6.24 20.28
C GLN A 199 -12.32 -4.95 19.45
N TYR A 200 -13.17 -4.93 18.43
CA TYR A 200 -13.42 -3.76 17.58
C TYR A 200 -14.67 -2.95 17.96
N GLY A 201 -15.32 -3.26 19.09
CA GLY A 201 -16.50 -2.49 19.54
C GLY A 201 -17.72 -2.59 18.63
N ILE A 202 -17.91 -3.72 17.95
CA ILE A 202 -19.01 -3.95 17.00
C ILE A 202 -20.27 -4.40 17.75
N VAL A 203 -21.22 -3.50 17.90
CA VAL A 203 -22.52 -3.72 18.56
C VAL A 203 -23.61 -2.99 17.78
N ALA A 204 -24.59 -3.72 17.22
CA ALA A 204 -25.63 -3.13 16.35
C ALA A 204 -26.36 -1.94 16.99
N GLY A 205 -26.67 -2.03 18.29
CA GLY A 205 -27.28 -0.93 19.06
C GLY A 205 -26.36 0.28 19.34
N ARG A 206 -25.14 0.30 18.81
CA ARG A 206 -24.17 1.41 18.94
C ARG A 206 -23.61 1.79 17.56
N PRO A 207 -24.38 2.52 16.73
CA PRO A 207 -24.03 2.77 15.33
C PRO A 207 -22.65 3.41 15.12
N VAL A 208 -22.31 4.43 15.92
CA VAL A 208 -21.01 5.13 15.83
C VAL A 208 -19.85 4.17 16.13
N SER A 209 -19.99 3.36 17.19
CA SER A 209 -18.98 2.37 17.57
C SER A 209 -18.76 1.32 16.48
N CYS A 210 -19.84 0.82 15.85
CA CYS A 210 -19.75 -0.11 14.73
C CYS A 210 -18.96 0.46 13.56
N LYS A 211 -19.25 1.70 13.16
CA LYS A 211 -18.61 2.33 12.00
C LYS A 211 -17.13 2.59 12.24
N LEU A 212 -16.78 3.13 13.42
CA LEU A 212 -15.37 3.33 13.81
C LEU A 212 -14.62 1.99 13.90
N GLY A 213 -15.23 0.98 14.52
CA GLY A 213 -14.66 -0.37 14.62
C GLY A 213 -14.45 -1.05 13.27
N ALA A 214 -15.35 -0.83 12.31
CA ALA A 214 -15.20 -1.33 10.95
C ALA A 214 -14.04 -0.65 10.22
N LEU A 215 -13.87 0.67 10.39
CA LEU A 215 -12.73 1.41 9.86
C LEU A 215 -11.42 0.95 10.49
N ASP A 216 -11.38 0.76 11.81
CA ASP A 216 -10.21 0.23 12.51
C ASP A 216 -9.83 -1.17 11.99
N LEU A 217 -10.81 -2.07 11.79
CA LEU A 217 -10.54 -3.38 11.20
C LEU A 217 -10.01 -3.27 9.77
N LEU A 218 -10.56 -2.37 8.95
CA LEU A 218 -10.06 -2.16 7.59
C LEU A 218 -8.64 -1.61 7.59
N ASN A 219 -8.31 -0.69 8.50
CA ASN A 219 -6.96 -0.15 8.66
C ASN A 219 -5.98 -1.28 8.99
N ASP A 220 -6.32 -2.10 9.99
CA ASP A 220 -5.46 -3.16 10.50
C ASP A 220 -5.31 -4.27 9.47
N ALA A 221 -6.41 -4.73 8.86
CA ALA A 221 -6.40 -5.82 7.89
C ALA A 221 -5.75 -5.45 6.56
N ARG A 222 -5.87 -4.20 6.11
CA ARG A 222 -5.36 -3.76 4.79
C ARG A 222 -3.96 -3.17 4.84
N PHE A 223 -3.54 -2.56 5.95
CA PHE A 223 -2.25 -1.87 6.00
C PHE A 223 -1.34 -2.43 7.08
N SER A 224 -1.75 -2.37 8.35
CA SER A 224 -0.85 -2.73 9.45
C SER A 224 -0.49 -4.22 9.46
N LEU A 225 -1.43 -5.13 9.15
CA LEU A 225 -1.17 -6.56 9.00
C LEU A 225 -0.22 -6.85 7.82
N PRO A 226 -0.50 -6.40 6.58
CA PRO A 226 0.44 -6.52 5.45
C PRO A 226 1.85 -5.97 5.69
N ILE A 227 1.98 -4.87 6.44
CA ILE A 227 3.28 -4.32 6.82
C ILE A 227 3.97 -5.23 7.84
N ASN A 228 3.26 -5.69 8.87
CA ASN A 228 3.81 -6.62 9.85
C ASN A 228 4.32 -7.91 9.17
N MET A 229 3.53 -8.51 8.27
CA MET A 229 3.95 -9.70 7.52
C MET A 229 5.26 -9.49 6.74
N PHE A 230 5.42 -8.31 6.12
CA PHE A 230 6.64 -7.98 5.39
C PHE A 230 7.84 -7.70 6.31
N VAL A 231 7.61 -7.01 7.43
CA VAL A 231 8.64 -6.74 8.44
C VAL A 231 9.14 -8.05 9.05
N ASP A 232 8.23 -8.95 9.44
CA ASP A 232 8.57 -10.27 9.98
C ASP A 232 9.39 -11.09 8.97
N ARG A 233 9.04 -11.01 7.68
CA ARG A 233 9.81 -11.65 6.61
C ARG A 233 11.22 -11.08 6.49
N CYS A 234 11.38 -9.75 6.59
CA CYS A 234 12.70 -9.14 6.61
C CYS A 234 13.52 -9.60 7.81
N GLU A 235 12.93 -9.68 9.00
CA GLU A 235 13.60 -10.16 10.21
C GLU A 235 14.06 -11.61 10.08
N GLN A 236 13.18 -12.50 9.60
CA GLN A 236 13.51 -13.92 9.34
C GLN A 236 14.66 -14.06 8.33
N ALA A 237 14.68 -13.23 7.30
CA ALA A 237 15.73 -13.19 6.30
C ALA A 237 16.99 -12.41 6.73
N LYS A 238 17.01 -11.85 7.94
CA LYS A 238 18.08 -10.96 8.44
C LYS A 238 18.35 -9.78 7.49
N ARG A 239 17.30 -9.29 6.84
CA ARG A 239 17.34 -8.14 5.93
C ARG A 239 17.11 -6.85 6.73
N PRO A 240 18.02 -5.86 6.68
CA PRO A 240 17.80 -4.58 7.36
C PRO A 240 16.50 -3.93 6.93
N CYS A 241 15.61 -3.73 7.91
CA CYS A 241 14.30 -3.13 7.76
C CYS A 241 14.12 -2.02 8.78
N PHE A 242 13.71 -0.84 8.31
CA PHE A 242 13.50 0.35 9.12
C PHE A 242 12.00 0.67 9.07
N ARG A 243 11.30 0.50 10.18
CA ARG A 243 9.86 0.76 10.24
C ARG A 243 9.60 2.21 10.62
N PHE A 244 8.72 2.90 9.90
CA PHE A 244 8.23 4.21 10.29
C PHE A 244 6.71 4.27 10.41
N LEU A 245 6.20 5.21 11.20
CA LEU A 245 4.78 5.49 11.37
C LEU A 245 4.55 6.99 11.20
N VAL A 246 3.57 7.37 10.38
CA VAL A 246 3.18 8.77 10.22
C VAL A 246 1.87 9.03 10.94
N ASP A 247 1.98 9.75 12.05
CA ASP A 247 0.84 10.11 12.92
C ASP A 247 0.62 11.63 12.95
N GLN A 248 1.44 12.41 12.24
CA GLN A 248 1.25 13.84 12.08
C GLN A 248 0.01 14.12 11.21
N PRO A 249 -1.04 14.77 11.76
CA PRO A 249 -2.27 15.00 11.03
C PRO A 249 -2.09 16.02 9.91
N ASN A 250 -2.94 15.92 8.89
CA ASN A 250 -2.97 16.82 7.73
C ASN A 250 -2.78 18.29 8.16
N PRO A 251 -1.85 19.02 7.51
CA PRO A 251 -1.43 20.34 7.98
C PRO A 251 -2.50 21.42 7.85
N TRP A 252 -3.48 21.24 6.95
CA TRP A 252 -4.58 22.19 6.74
C TRP A 252 -5.83 21.84 7.53
N GLN A 253 -6.04 20.56 7.81
CA GLN A 253 -7.24 20.08 8.50
C GLN A 253 -6.87 18.95 9.45
N SER A 254 -6.57 19.29 10.71
CA SER A 254 -6.15 18.31 11.71
C SER A 254 -7.20 17.22 11.99
N SER A 255 -8.50 17.54 11.83
CA SER A 255 -9.59 16.57 11.94
C SER A 255 -9.54 15.47 10.87
N SER A 256 -8.84 15.70 9.77
CA SER A 256 -8.61 14.71 8.72
C SER A 256 -7.53 13.69 9.10
N ARG A 257 -6.88 13.86 10.28
CA ARG A 257 -5.91 12.94 10.86
C ARG A 257 -4.70 12.70 9.93
N ALA A 258 -3.83 11.75 10.30
CA ALA A 258 -2.74 11.34 9.41
C ALA A 258 -3.28 10.29 8.44
N HIS A 259 -3.94 10.75 7.39
CA HIS A 259 -4.66 9.92 6.43
C HIS A 259 -3.76 9.33 5.34
N HIS A 260 -4.27 8.36 4.58
CA HIS A 260 -3.57 7.75 3.43
C HIS A 260 -2.95 8.82 2.50
N GLY A 261 -1.66 8.68 2.20
CA GLY A 261 -0.89 9.60 1.35
C GLY A 261 -0.51 10.95 1.97
N VAL A 262 -0.84 11.23 3.23
CA VAL A 262 -0.47 12.51 3.89
C VAL A 262 1.05 12.66 4.04
N ASP A 263 1.76 11.55 4.15
CA ASP A 263 3.21 11.47 4.25
C ASP A 263 3.91 12.08 3.03
N LEU A 264 3.30 11.99 1.84
CA LEU A 264 3.78 12.64 0.61
C LEU A 264 3.80 14.17 0.72
N VAL A 265 2.87 14.76 1.48
CA VAL A 265 2.81 16.22 1.73
C VAL A 265 4.06 16.68 2.48
N TYR A 266 4.50 15.90 3.46
CA TYR A 266 5.70 16.20 4.25
C TYR A 266 6.99 15.90 3.48
N LEU A 267 7.00 14.86 2.64
CA LEU A 267 8.20 14.37 1.99
C LEU A 267 8.70 15.26 0.84
N PHE A 268 7.83 15.67 -0.08
CA PHE A 268 8.26 16.29 -1.35
C PHE A 268 8.44 17.80 -1.30
N ASN A 269 8.24 18.43 -0.14
CA ASN A 269 8.44 19.87 0.10
C ASN A 269 7.80 20.77 -0.97
N ARG A 270 6.62 20.39 -1.48
CA ARG A 270 5.92 21.13 -2.54
C ARG A 270 4.99 22.22 -2.00
N TYR A 271 4.74 22.20 -0.70
CA TYR A 271 3.76 23.06 -0.04
C TYR A 271 4.43 23.93 1.02
N ASP A 272 3.95 25.17 1.17
CA ASP A 272 4.38 26.04 2.26
C ASP A 272 3.67 25.63 3.57
N LEU A 273 4.44 25.01 4.46
CA LEU A 273 3.99 24.57 5.78
C LEU A 273 4.36 25.55 6.90
N SER A 274 4.87 26.75 6.59
CA SER A 274 5.31 27.74 7.60
C SER A 274 4.20 28.18 8.56
N HIS A 275 2.95 28.12 8.13
CA HIS A 275 1.77 28.38 8.96
C HIS A 275 1.48 27.28 10.00
N ASN A 276 2.10 26.10 9.87
CA ASN A 276 1.92 24.95 10.74
C ASN A 276 3.29 24.41 11.18
N HIS A 277 3.85 25.00 12.25
CA HIS A 277 5.16 24.62 12.79
C HIS A 277 5.33 23.12 13.05
N PRO A 278 4.39 22.42 13.73
CA PRO A 278 4.46 20.97 13.88
C PRO A 278 4.64 20.21 12.55
N ALA A 279 3.85 20.54 11.53
CA ALA A 279 3.96 19.91 10.21
C ALA A 279 5.31 20.23 9.53
N GLN A 280 5.81 21.46 9.70
CA GLN A 280 7.11 21.86 9.17
C GLN A 280 8.28 21.08 9.82
N GLU A 281 8.23 20.85 11.13
CA GLU A 281 9.23 20.05 11.84
C GLU A 281 9.20 18.58 11.39
N ILE A 282 8.00 18.01 11.22
CA ILE A 282 7.86 16.65 10.67
C ILE A 282 8.37 16.54 9.24
N ALA A 283 8.06 17.52 8.37
CA ALA A 283 8.58 17.55 7.01
C ALA A 283 10.11 17.56 6.99
N ARG A 284 10.75 18.39 7.82
CA ARG A 284 12.21 18.43 7.95
C ARG A 284 12.76 17.07 8.41
N SER A 285 12.21 16.52 9.49
CA SER A 285 12.67 15.24 10.05
C SER A 285 12.52 14.10 9.04
N MET A 286 11.38 13.98 8.37
CA MET A 286 11.15 12.95 7.34
C MET A 286 12.12 13.09 6.17
N GLN A 287 12.30 14.30 5.64
CA GLN A 287 13.23 14.54 4.52
C GLN A 287 14.67 14.17 4.89
N GLU A 288 15.12 14.53 6.09
CA GLU A 288 16.45 14.16 6.59
C GLU A 288 16.62 12.63 6.65
N LYS A 289 15.63 11.91 7.21
CA LYS A 289 15.68 10.43 7.32
C LYS A 289 15.61 9.73 5.98
N TRP A 290 14.80 10.23 5.04
CA TRP A 290 14.76 9.70 3.67
C TRP A 290 16.10 9.92 2.97
N ILE A 291 16.70 11.09 3.10
CA ILE A 291 18.01 11.39 2.48
C ILE A 291 19.12 10.53 3.11
N GLU A 292 19.13 10.34 4.43
CA GLU A 292 20.04 9.41 5.11
C GLU A 292 19.93 8.00 4.52
N PHE A 293 18.70 7.49 4.41
CA PHE A 293 18.42 6.19 3.81
C PHE A 293 18.84 6.13 2.33
N ILE A 294 18.52 7.12 1.50
CA ILE A 294 18.91 7.09 0.08
C ILE A 294 20.44 7.08 -0.09
N ARG A 295 21.18 7.72 0.82
CA ARG A 295 22.66 7.80 0.79
C ARG A 295 23.39 6.59 1.36
N GLY A 296 22.71 5.49 1.67
CA GLY A 296 23.40 4.32 2.24
C GLY A 296 23.63 4.41 3.75
N LYS A 297 23.10 5.43 4.45
CA LYS A 297 23.15 5.51 5.92
C LYS A 297 21.91 4.90 6.55
N ASP A 298 22.06 4.34 7.74
CA ASP A 298 20.94 3.81 8.52
C ASP A 298 20.27 4.99 9.25
N PRO A 299 18.97 5.25 9.01
CA PRO A 299 18.29 6.41 9.61
C PRO A 299 18.06 6.22 11.13
N TRP A 300 18.01 4.96 11.58
CA TRP A 300 18.02 4.45 12.96
C TRP A 300 18.44 2.98 12.94
N LYS A 301 18.41 2.21 14.04
CA LYS A 301 18.83 0.80 13.99
C LYS A 301 17.79 -0.09 13.28
N PRO A 302 18.20 -1.06 12.46
CA PRO A 302 17.27 -2.03 11.88
C PRO A 302 16.44 -2.75 12.94
N GLY A 303 15.15 -2.99 12.66
CA GLY A 303 14.19 -3.59 13.59
C GLY A 303 13.56 -2.62 14.59
N GLU A 304 14.06 -1.38 14.71
CA GLU A 304 13.38 -0.33 15.48
C GLU A 304 12.31 0.38 14.64
N ALA A 305 11.28 0.88 15.33
CA ALA A 305 10.22 1.70 14.74
C ALA A 305 10.43 3.18 15.09
N PHE A 306 10.21 4.07 14.12
CA PHE A 306 10.34 5.52 14.28
C PHE A 306 9.02 6.21 13.97
N ALA A 307 8.57 7.13 14.82
CA ALA A 307 7.35 7.90 14.60
C ALA A 307 7.64 9.30 14.05
N PHE A 308 6.78 9.74 13.15
CA PHE A 308 6.67 11.10 12.66
C PHE A 308 5.32 11.68 13.09
N GLY A 309 5.35 12.50 14.14
CA GLY A 309 4.19 13.07 14.79
C GLY A 309 3.59 12.15 15.86
N PRO A 310 2.44 12.53 16.45
CA PRO A 310 1.78 13.82 16.24
C PRO A 310 2.53 15.00 16.88
N PHE A 311 1.98 16.20 16.76
CA PHE A 311 2.43 17.42 17.44
C PHE A 311 3.85 17.91 17.10
N GLY A 312 4.41 17.52 15.95
CA GLY A 312 5.76 17.93 15.56
C GLY A 312 6.86 17.07 16.20
N GLU A 313 6.49 16.02 16.94
CA GLU A 313 7.46 15.16 17.61
C GLU A 313 7.88 13.98 16.72
N SER A 314 9.19 13.76 16.63
CA SER A 314 9.78 12.64 15.92
C SER A 314 10.71 11.86 16.83
N GLY A 315 10.63 10.52 16.80
CA GLY A 315 11.49 9.72 17.67
C GLY A 315 11.28 8.21 17.57
N LEU A 316 12.21 7.48 18.18
CA LEU A 316 12.13 6.02 18.30
C LEU A 316 10.98 5.61 19.21
N LEU A 317 10.29 4.55 18.80
CA LEU A 317 9.22 3.95 19.57
C LEU A 317 9.74 2.77 20.38
N SER A 318 9.31 2.71 21.64
CA SER A 318 9.35 1.45 22.39
C SER A 318 8.33 0.46 21.82
N PRO A 319 8.44 -0.85 22.11
CA PRO A 319 7.41 -1.82 21.73
C PRO A 319 6.00 -1.43 22.20
N ARG A 320 5.88 -0.83 23.40
CA ARG A 320 4.61 -0.29 23.91
C ARG A 320 4.12 0.92 23.11
N GLY A 321 5.05 1.78 22.67
CA GLY A 321 4.72 2.93 21.82
C GLY A 321 4.19 2.51 20.45
N LEU A 322 4.78 1.45 19.87
CA LEU A 322 4.28 0.84 18.64
C LEU A 322 2.88 0.23 18.82
N ASP A 323 2.68 -0.56 19.89
CA ASP A 323 1.37 -1.17 20.21
C ASP A 323 0.28 -0.11 20.39
N ALA A 324 0.59 0.98 21.09
CA ALA A 324 -0.34 2.09 21.31
C ALA A 324 -0.72 2.85 20.03
N ARG A 325 0.14 2.84 19.00
CA ARG A 325 -0.08 3.58 17.74
C ARG A 325 -0.65 2.71 16.61
N ARG A 326 -0.48 1.38 16.66
CA ARG A 326 -0.89 0.45 15.58
C ARG A 326 -1.58 -0.82 16.06
N ARG A 327 -2.35 -0.76 17.15
CA ARG A 327 -3.22 -1.86 17.66
C ARG A 327 -2.61 -3.26 17.46
N GLN A 328 -1.37 -3.49 17.90
CA GLN A 328 -0.62 -4.69 17.50
C GLN A 328 -1.30 -5.97 17.98
N GLN A 329 -2.00 -5.92 19.12
CA GLN A 329 -2.83 -7.03 19.60
C GLN A 329 -4.02 -7.36 18.68
N HIS A 330 -4.63 -6.35 18.05
CA HIS A 330 -5.71 -6.52 17.07
C HIS A 330 -5.18 -7.10 15.77
N VAL A 331 -4.05 -6.59 15.30
CA VAL A 331 -3.36 -7.11 14.12
C VAL A 331 -2.97 -8.58 14.32
N ALA A 332 -2.42 -8.94 15.48
CA ALA A 332 -2.08 -10.34 15.80
C ALA A 332 -3.33 -11.27 15.84
N ALA A 333 -4.46 -10.76 16.33
CA ALA A 333 -5.72 -11.52 16.31
C ALA A 333 -6.24 -11.73 14.87
N LEU A 334 -6.06 -10.75 13.98
CA LEU A 334 -6.38 -10.91 12.56
C LEU A 334 -5.45 -11.90 11.87
N ASP A 335 -4.15 -11.87 12.17
CA ASP A 335 -3.19 -12.83 11.63
C ASP A 335 -3.57 -14.27 12.03
N GLY A 336 -3.81 -14.50 13.32
CA GLY A 336 -4.26 -15.80 13.84
C GLY A 336 -5.63 -16.28 13.32
N LEU A 337 -6.47 -15.37 12.82
CA LEU A 337 -7.75 -15.71 12.19
C LEU A 337 -7.57 -16.34 10.79
N GLY A 338 -6.46 -16.03 10.12
CA GLY A 338 -6.14 -16.50 8.78
C GLY A 338 -6.75 -15.65 7.66
N SER A 339 -6.00 -15.53 6.56
CA SER A 339 -6.30 -14.63 5.44
C SER A 339 -7.68 -14.85 4.81
N GLN A 340 -8.15 -16.09 4.70
CA GLN A 340 -9.46 -16.41 4.12
C GLN A 340 -10.61 -15.71 4.87
N LYS A 341 -10.62 -15.81 6.20
CA LYS A 341 -11.68 -15.24 7.04
C LYS A 341 -11.55 -13.71 7.11
N VAL A 342 -10.34 -13.19 7.25
CA VAL A 342 -10.07 -11.74 7.21
C VAL A 342 -10.57 -11.15 5.88
N ASN A 343 -10.22 -11.77 4.76
CA ASN A 343 -10.63 -11.32 3.43
C ASN A 343 -12.15 -11.40 3.22
N ALA A 344 -12.85 -12.38 3.83
CA ALA A 344 -14.31 -12.45 3.77
C ALA A 344 -14.98 -11.25 4.48
N ILE A 345 -14.44 -10.82 5.62
CA ILE A 345 -14.93 -9.63 6.35
C ILE A 345 -14.64 -8.37 5.51
N VAL A 346 -13.38 -8.23 5.08
CA VAL A 346 -12.92 -7.09 4.26
C VAL A 346 -13.76 -6.97 2.98
N ALA A 347 -14.04 -8.07 2.28
CA ALA A 347 -14.84 -8.05 1.05
C ALA A 347 -16.25 -7.48 1.30
N LYS A 348 -16.91 -7.85 2.40
CA LYS A 348 -18.23 -7.31 2.75
C LYS A 348 -18.15 -5.80 3.05
N LEU A 349 -17.12 -5.35 3.76
CA LEU A 349 -16.98 -3.96 4.20
C LEU A 349 -16.45 -3.00 3.12
N ALA A 350 -15.51 -3.44 2.28
CA ALA A 350 -14.70 -2.57 1.43
C ALA A 350 -14.97 -2.69 -0.08
N ALA A 351 -15.50 -3.83 -0.56
CA ALA A 351 -15.66 -4.06 -2.00
C ALA A 351 -16.56 -2.98 -2.64
N GLY A 352 -16.07 -2.34 -3.70
CA GLY A 352 -16.77 -1.28 -4.43
C GLY A 352 -16.98 0.03 -3.65
N ARG A 353 -16.31 0.20 -2.50
CA ARG A 353 -16.57 1.33 -1.57
C ARG A 353 -15.34 2.18 -1.25
N ALA A 354 -14.22 1.94 -1.93
CA ALA A 354 -13.03 2.78 -1.81
C ALA A 354 -13.25 4.12 -2.54
N SER A 355 -12.80 5.22 -1.96
CA SER A 355 -12.84 6.55 -2.57
C SER A 355 -11.62 7.37 -2.15
N LEU A 356 -11.09 8.16 -3.09
CA LEU A 356 -10.04 9.16 -2.84
C LEU A 356 -10.63 10.54 -2.50
N LEU A 357 -11.96 10.68 -2.55
CA LEU A 357 -12.68 11.93 -2.26
C LEU A 357 -13.22 11.99 -0.82
N ASN A 358 -12.71 11.13 0.06
CA ASN A 358 -13.06 11.10 1.48
C ASN A 358 -12.39 12.26 2.23
#